data_AF-A0A1B6D3B7-F1
#
_entry.id   AF-A0A1B6D3B7-F1
#
_cell.length_a   1.000
_cell.length_b   1.000
_cell.length_c   1.000
_cell.angle_alpha   90.00
_cell.angle_beta   90.00
_cell.angle_gamma   90.00
#
_symmetry.space_group_name_H-M   'P 1'
#
loop_
_entity.id
_entity.type
_entity.pdbx_description
1 polymer ?
#
loop_
_entity_poly.entity_id
_entity_poly.type
_entity_poly.pdbx_seq_one_letter_code
_entity_poly.pdbx_strand_id
1 'polypeptide(L)'
;CMEMLMVINALILTTFIVLPNNGEKRNNRFFQLGSDFSKLVNSSTFIDKTPLIREILEEKIQKILITTPPSFGKTTNMKMLKKFLEIQVDKDGMVKKPINKSENFKLFTENNLRITTESPSIVVQNLGKFPIIFVDFKCDRDIRDYKDAVSFCKRVVHRCFKQHEYLFESEKLTEFERNLVEEWCDEDTTYDFEEIDISIGLKILSEMLCTHYDGMKSFALIDNYDSFILRANHTVKDRQEYDKIFKFFISLMSNLLKVNPH
;
A
#
# COMPACT_ATOMS: atom_id res chain seq x y z
N CYS A 1 -1.66 -8.37 -15.18
CA CYS A 1 -0.70 -7.36 -15.67
C CYS A 1 -0.39 -6.38 -14.52
N MET A 2 0.85 -5.95 -14.28
CA MET A 2 1.17 -5.05 -13.15
C MET A 2 2.14 -3.92 -13.55
N GLU A 3 1.82 -2.67 -13.18
CA GLU A 3 2.64 -1.46 -13.39
C GLU A 3 2.86 -0.90 -12.00
N MET A 4 4.12 -0.84 -11.62
CA MET A 4 4.49 -1.05 -10.23
C MET A 4 5.20 0.18 -9.69
N LEU A 5 4.95 0.44 -8.41
CA LEU A 5 5.50 1.59 -7.71
C LEU A 5 5.79 1.18 -6.26
N MET A 6 6.74 0.26 -6.13
CA MET A 6 7.11 -0.39 -4.88
C MET A 6 8.13 0.43 -4.07
N VAL A 7 7.77 0.76 -2.83
CA VAL A 7 8.49 1.68 -1.92
C VAL A 7 9.22 0.96 -0.75
N ILE A 8 10.56 0.87 -0.83
CA ILE A 8 11.59 0.41 0.18
C ILE A 8 12.88 1.24 -0.11
N ASN A 9 13.94 1.43 0.71
CA ASN A 9 15.09 2.41 0.53
C ASN A 9 16.53 1.86 0.37
N ALA A 10 17.34 2.49 -0.50
CA ALA A 10 18.78 2.65 -0.35
C ALA A 10 19.31 4.04 -0.82
N LEU A 11 19.11 5.12 -0.05
CA LEU A 11 20.01 6.27 -0.03
C LEU A 11 19.90 7.07 1.27
N ILE A 12 21.05 7.38 1.88
CA ILE A 12 21.14 8.15 3.12
C ILE A 12 21.19 9.64 2.77
N LEU A 13 20.14 10.38 3.11
CA LEU A 13 20.14 11.85 3.10
C LEU A 13 19.99 12.36 4.55
N THR A 14 21.14 12.55 5.20
CA THR A 14 21.25 13.25 6.49
C THR A 14 21.09 14.75 6.29
N THR A 15 19.85 15.24 6.23
CA THR A 15 19.55 16.66 6.39
C THR A 15 19.50 17.02 7.87
N PHE A 16 20.59 17.61 8.37
CA PHE A 16 20.58 18.33 9.65
C PHE A 16 19.65 19.55 9.54
N ILE A 17 18.49 19.50 10.20
CA ILE A 17 17.68 20.69 10.41
C ILE A 17 18.27 21.45 11.59
N VAL A 18 19.10 22.45 11.30
CA VAL A 18 19.46 23.49 12.26
C VAL A 18 18.23 24.37 12.45
N LEU A 19 17.56 24.25 13.60
CA LEU A 19 16.48 25.15 13.98
C LEU A 19 17.06 26.51 14.40
N PRO A 20 16.51 27.64 13.93
CA PRO A 20 16.88 28.95 14.46
C PRO A 20 16.46 29.05 15.94
N ASN A 21 17.41 29.42 16.81
CA ASN A 21 17.14 29.69 18.21
C ASN A 21 16.37 31.02 18.36
N ASN A 22 15.04 30.96 18.31
CA ASN A 22 14.17 32.03 18.80
C ASN A 22 13.29 31.46 19.91
N GLY A 23 13.53 31.95 21.13
CA GLY A 23 12.96 31.39 22.34
C GLY A 23 11.50 31.75 22.58
N GLU A 24 10.57 30.90 22.15
CA GLU A 24 9.22 30.83 22.72
C GLU A 24 8.91 29.42 23.23
N LYS A 25 8.54 29.31 24.51
CA LYS A 25 8.09 28.05 25.12
C LYS A 25 6.70 27.67 24.58
N ARG A 26 6.64 27.03 23.41
CA ARG A 26 5.42 26.34 22.98
C ARG A 26 5.32 24.97 23.65
N ASN A 27 4.19 24.71 24.29
CA ASN A 27 3.89 23.42 24.91
C ASN A 27 3.95 22.30 23.86
N ASN A 28 4.92 21.39 23.99
CA ASN A 28 5.07 20.21 23.14
C ASN A 28 3.94 19.19 23.39
N ARG A 29 2.73 19.50 22.96
CA ARG A 29 1.75 18.48 22.62
C ARG A 29 2.23 17.83 21.32
N PHE A 30 2.85 16.67 21.43
CA PHE A 30 3.08 15.78 20.29
C PHE A 30 1.71 15.34 19.76
N PHE A 31 1.13 16.12 18.86
CA PHE A 31 -0.06 15.72 18.12
C PHE A 31 0.34 14.58 17.20
N GLN A 32 0.08 13.35 17.65
CA GLN A 32 0.06 12.18 16.79
C GLN A 32 -1.19 12.25 15.91
N LEU A 33 -1.22 13.20 14.96
CA LEU A 33 -2.25 13.20 13.93
C LEU A 33 -2.16 11.85 13.19
N GLY A 34 -3.26 11.11 13.18
CA GLY A 34 -3.31 9.79 12.57
C GLY A 34 -2.94 9.84 11.08
N SER A 35 -2.50 8.72 10.51
CA SER A 35 -2.06 8.64 9.11
C SER A 35 -3.16 8.80 8.05
N ASP A 36 -4.34 9.31 8.43
CA ASP A 36 -5.47 9.58 7.55
C ASP A 36 -5.28 10.92 6.83
N PHE A 37 -4.82 10.84 5.59
CA PHE A 37 -4.61 12.00 4.73
C PHE A 37 -5.85 12.90 4.59
N SER A 38 -7.06 12.33 4.61
CA SER A 38 -8.30 13.11 4.48
C SER A 38 -8.60 14.00 5.69
N LYS A 39 -8.12 13.62 6.88
CA LYS A 39 -8.18 14.45 8.09
C LYS A 39 -7.00 15.41 8.17
N LEU A 40 -5.83 14.97 7.70
CA LEU A 40 -4.61 15.78 7.71
C LEU A 40 -4.70 17.02 6.83
N VAL A 41 -5.25 16.93 5.62
CA VAL A 41 -5.31 18.08 4.70
C VAL A 41 -6.06 19.30 5.27
N ASN A 42 -7.04 19.04 6.13
CA ASN A 42 -7.83 20.08 6.81
C ASN A 42 -7.19 20.58 8.14
N SER A 43 -5.98 20.11 8.49
CA SER A 43 -5.31 20.50 9.74
C SER A 43 -4.41 21.73 9.58
N SER A 44 -4.37 22.59 10.59
CA SER A 44 -3.46 23.75 10.65
C SER A 44 -1.97 23.38 10.75
N THR A 45 -1.65 22.08 10.86
CA THR A 45 -0.30 21.51 10.89
C THR A 45 0.06 20.77 9.60
N PHE A 46 -0.80 20.80 8.59
CA PHE A 46 -0.55 20.13 7.31
C PHE A 46 0.61 20.80 6.57
N ILE A 47 1.62 20.00 6.22
CA ILE A 47 2.65 20.39 5.26
C ILE A 47 2.31 19.69 3.96
N ASP A 48 2.03 20.48 2.92
CA ASP A 48 1.66 19.95 1.61
C ASP A 48 2.87 19.26 0.93
N LYS A 49 2.83 17.93 0.99
CA LYS A 49 3.78 17.02 0.33
C LYS A 49 3.23 16.45 -0.99
N THR A 50 2.11 16.94 -1.50
CA THR A 50 1.52 16.42 -2.75
C THR A 50 2.41 16.53 -3.99
N PRO A 51 3.38 17.46 -4.14
CA PRO A 51 4.32 17.42 -5.26
C PRO A 51 5.14 16.12 -5.35
N LEU A 52 5.31 15.39 -4.24
CA LEU A 52 5.90 14.04 -4.24
C LEU A 52 5.21 13.09 -5.22
N ILE A 53 3.90 13.29 -5.48
CA ILE A 53 3.12 12.49 -6.43
C ILE A 53 3.62 12.71 -7.86
N ARG A 54 4.00 13.95 -8.24
CA ARG A 54 4.63 14.22 -9.54
C ARG A 54 5.97 13.49 -9.62
N GLU A 55 6.87 13.74 -8.67
CA GLU A 55 8.22 13.15 -8.68
C GLU A 55 8.15 11.61 -8.81
N ILE A 56 7.18 11.00 -8.11
CA ILE A 56 6.91 9.57 -8.18
C ILE A 56 6.39 9.10 -9.55
N LEU A 57 5.53 9.86 -10.24
CA LEU A 57 4.88 9.42 -11.48
C LEU A 57 5.64 9.82 -12.76
N GLU A 58 6.51 10.83 -12.69
CA GLU A 58 7.37 11.25 -13.81
C GLU A 58 8.65 10.40 -13.91
N GLU A 59 9.12 9.86 -12.78
CA GLU A 59 10.15 8.82 -12.75
C GLU A 59 9.65 7.57 -13.49
N LYS A 60 10.21 7.28 -14.66
CA LYS A 60 9.85 6.13 -15.53
C LYS A 60 10.35 4.79 -14.98
N ILE A 61 10.38 4.62 -13.66
CA ILE A 61 10.96 3.50 -12.96
C ILE A 61 9.83 2.57 -12.48
N GLN A 62 9.86 1.31 -12.89
CA GLN A 62 8.86 0.30 -12.53
C GLN A 62 8.88 -0.12 -11.04
N LYS A 63 9.77 0.44 -10.20
CA LYS A 63 10.00 0.10 -8.79
C LYS A 63 10.62 1.32 -8.07
N ILE A 64 9.83 2.10 -7.32
CA ILE A 64 10.28 3.39 -6.75
C ILE A 64 10.51 3.30 -5.24
N LEU A 65 11.78 3.16 -4.91
CA LEU A 65 12.29 2.90 -3.58
C LEU A 65 12.31 4.18 -2.68
N ILE A 66 11.51 4.27 -1.58
CA ILE A 66 11.56 5.37 -0.58
C ILE A 66 11.75 4.87 0.88
N THR A 67 12.86 5.26 1.53
CA THR A 67 13.00 5.23 2.99
C THR A 67 13.41 6.59 3.48
N THR A 68 12.85 6.90 4.62
CA THR A 68 13.08 8.10 5.40
C THR A 68 13.24 7.65 6.85
N PRO A 69 13.78 8.51 7.73
CA PRO A 69 13.81 8.23 9.15
C PRO A 69 12.44 7.81 9.73
N PRO A 70 12.40 7.17 10.90
CA PRO A 70 11.17 7.00 11.66
C PRO A 70 10.39 8.33 11.78
N SER A 71 9.06 8.25 11.83
CA SER A 71 8.16 9.40 12.01
C SER A 71 8.15 10.49 10.93
N PHE A 72 8.84 10.32 9.79
CA PHE A 72 8.79 11.30 8.67
C PHE A 72 7.43 11.36 7.92
N GLY A 73 6.47 10.52 8.29
CA GLY A 73 5.15 10.44 7.65
C GLY A 73 5.04 9.45 6.48
N LYS A 74 5.85 8.37 6.47
CA LYS A 74 5.83 7.33 5.41
C LYS A 74 4.41 6.82 5.09
N THR A 75 3.72 6.26 6.09
CA THR A 75 2.33 5.79 5.95
C THR A 75 1.36 6.88 5.48
N THR A 76 1.55 8.13 5.91
CA THR A 76 0.75 9.27 5.45
C THR A 76 0.96 9.55 3.97
N ASN A 77 2.21 9.61 3.52
CA ASN A 77 2.53 9.80 2.10
C ASN A 77 2.03 8.64 1.25
N MET A 78 2.12 7.39 1.75
CA MET A 78 1.58 6.22 1.05
C MET A 78 0.05 6.26 0.95
N LYS A 79 -0.65 6.66 2.01
CA LYS A 79 -2.12 6.82 2.00
C LYS A 79 -2.58 8.00 1.16
N MET A 80 -1.78 9.08 1.08
CA MET A 80 -1.98 10.18 0.13
C MET A 80 -1.89 9.66 -1.31
N LEU A 81 -0.83 8.91 -1.64
CA LEU A 81 -0.63 8.33 -2.97
C LEU A 81 -1.71 7.31 -3.33
N LYS A 82 -2.10 6.44 -2.39
CA LYS A 82 -3.28 5.55 -2.51
C LYS A 82 -4.51 6.36 -2.88
N LYS A 83 -4.87 7.36 -2.07
CA LYS A 83 -6.04 8.22 -2.34
C LYS A 83 -5.95 8.99 -3.66
N PHE A 84 -4.77 9.33 -4.13
CA PHE A 84 -4.60 9.98 -5.42
C PHE A 84 -4.85 9.02 -6.59
N LEU A 85 -4.27 7.82 -6.57
CA LEU A 85 -4.36 6.89 -7.71
C LEU A 85 -5.64 6.04 -7.72
N GLU A 86 -6.19 5.72 -6.55
CA GLU A 86 -7.25 4.73 -6.34
C GLU A 86 -8.58 5.03 -7.04
N ILE A 87 -8.99 4.12 -7.92
CA ILE A 87 -10.38 4.00 -8.37
C ILE A 87 -11.28 3.78 -7.15
N GLN A 88 -12.22 4.69 -6.93
CA GLN A 88 -13.25 4.49 -5.91
C GLN A 88 -14.39 3.63 -6.46
N VAL A 89 -14.70 2.55 -5.74
CA VAL A 89 -15.95 1.79 -5.89
C VAL A 89 -16.96 2.20 -4.81
N ASP A 90 -18.24 1.89 -5.02
CA ASP A 90 -19.26 1.89 -3.98
C ASP A 90 -19.36 0.52 -3.28
N LYS A 91 -20.46 0.29 -2.55
CA LYS A 91 -20.67 -0.93 -1.76
C LYS A 91 -20.91 -2.16 -2.63
N ASP A 92 -21.40 -1.95 -3.85
CA ASP A 92 -21.80 -2.99 -4.79
C ASP A 92 -20.67 -3.26 -5.80
N GLY A 93 -19.46 -2.77 -5.52
CA GLY A 93 -18.28 -2.88 -6.38
C GLY A 93 -18.26 -1.96 -7.60
N MET A 94 -19.28 -1.13 -7.78
CA MET A 94 -19.42 -0.32 -8.98
C MET A 94 -18.53 0.91 -8.90
N VAL A 95 -17.79 1.19 -9.99
CA VAL A 95 -16.88 2.35 -10.05
C VAL A 95 -17.69 3.65 -9.95
N LYS A 96 -17.41 4.47 -8.91
CA LYS A 96 -18.06 5.77 -8.66
C LYS A 96 -17.78 6.74 -9.82
N LYS A 97 -18.71 6.80 -10.78
CA LYS A 97 -18.66 7.67 -11.95
C LYS A 97 -19.63 8.86 -11.84
N PRO A 98 -19.30 10.02 -12.45
CA PRO A 98 -18.00 10.37 -13.02
C PRO A 98 -16.92 10.57 -11.93
N ILE A 99 -15.65 10.28 -12.26
CA ILE A 99 -14.51 10.32 -11.32
C ILE A 99 -14.39 11.69 -10.63
N ASN A 100 -14.75 12.79 -11.31
CA ASN A 100 -14.71 14.14 -10.75
C ASN A 100 -15.73 14.42 -9.63
N LYS A 101 -16.68 13.51 -9.37
CA LYS A 101 -17.59 13.56 -8.21
C LYS A 101 -17.12 12.69 -7.04
N SER A 102 -16.09 11.86 -7.23
CA SER A 102 -15.55 10.97 -6.19
C SER A 102 -14.97 11.77 -5.02
N GLU A 103 -14.97 11.17 -3.82
CA GLU A 103 -14.50 11.83 -2.60
C GLU A 103 -12.99 12.12 -2.68
N ASN A 104 -12.21 11.19 -3.24
CA ASN A 104 -10.78 11.38 -3.48
C ASN A 104 -10.54 12.53 -4.48
N PHE A 105 -11.30 12.64 -5.58
CA PHE A 105 -11.09 13.73 -6.54
C PHE A 105 -11.30 15.10 -5.88
N LYS A 106 -12.44 15.27 -5.18
CA LYS A 106 -12.74 16.48 -4.41
C LYS A 106 -11.68 16.80 -3.37
N LEU A 107 -11.20 15.77 -2.66
CA LEU A 107 -10.13 15.92 -1.66
C LEU A 107 -8.89 16.60 -2.24
N PHE A 108 -8.51 16.28 -3.48
CA PHE A 108 -7.36 16.94 -4.12
C PHE A 108 -7.71 18.31 -4.73
N THR A 109 -8.87 18.46 -5.38
CA THR A 109 -9.21 19.70 -6.10
C THR A 109 -9.79 20.83 -5.24
N GLU A 110 -10.49 20.52 -4.16
CA GLU A 110 -11.16 21.52 -3.30
C GLU A 110 -10.22 22.10 -2.21
N ASN A 111 -9.06 21.46 -1.97
CA ASN A 111 -8.10 21.85 -0.93
C ASN A 111 -6.90 22.67 -1.43
N ASN A 112 -6.92 23.18 -2.67
CA ASN A 112 -5.84 23.98 -3.29
C ASN A 112 -4.43 23.35 -3.20
N LEU A 113 -4.36 22.02 -3.26
CA LEU A 113 -3.11 21.28 -3.10
C LEU A 113 -2.13 21.56 -4.24
N ARG A 114 -0.84 21.68 -3.91
CA ARG A 114 0.23 22.04 -4.85
C ARG A 114 0.29 21.14 -6.09
N ILE A 115 -0.03 19.85 -5.98
CA ILE A 115 -0.10 18.96 -7.16
C ILE A 115 -1.14 19.42 -8.20
N THR A 116 -2.24 20.06 -7.79
CA THR A 116 -3.31 20.50 -8.72
C THR A 116 -2.97 21.81 -9.43
N THR A 117 -2.13 22.65 -8.83
CA THR A 117 -1.68 23.93 -9.41
C THR A 117 -0.35 23.79 -10.16
N GLU A 118 0.62 23.07 -9.59
CA GLU A 118 1.96 22.87 -10.18
C GLU A 118 1.99 21.76 -11.23
N SER A 119 1.02 20.84 -11.26
CA SER A 119 1.07 19.63 -12.11
C SER A 119 -0.30 19.13 -12.59
N PRO A 120 -1.14 20.00 -13.20
CA PRO A 120 -2.50 19.64 -13.62
C PRO A 120 -2.54 18.49 -14.63
N SER A 121 -1.50 18.31 -15.45
CA SER A 121 -1.36 17.16 -16.36
C SER A 121 -1.35 15.82 -15.62
N ILE A 122 -0.54 15.72 -14.57
CA ILE A 122 -0.43 14.52 -13.71
C ILE A 122 -1.79 14.22 -13.05
N VAL A 123 -2.49 15.25 -12.59
CA VAL A 123 -3.84 15.12 -12.01
C VAL A 123 -4.84 14.59 -13.04
N VAL A 124 -4.93 15.20 -14.22
CA VAL A 124 -5.83 14.77 -15.29
C VAL A 124 -5.51 13.35 -15.75
N GLN A 125 -4.23 12.96 -15.79
CA GLN A 125 -3.80 11.65 -16.26
C GLN A 125 -4.03 10.53 -15.24
N ASN A 126 -3.85 10.78 -13.93
CA ASN A 126 -3.69 9.72 -12.93
C ASN A 126 -4.69 9.74 -11.75
N LEU A 127 -5.39 10.85 -11.47
CA LEU A 127 -6.25 10.96 -10.29
C LEU A 127 -7.48 10.05 -10.38
N GLY A 128 -7.58 9.08 -9.47
CA GLY A 128 -8.71 8.16 -9.33
C GLY A 128 -8.86 7.13 -10.46
N LYS A 129 -7.73 6.65 -11.01
CA LYS A 129 -7.68 5.93 -12.30
C LYS A 129 -7.01 4.57 -12.28
N PHE A 130 -6.47 4.09 -11.16
CA PHE A 130 -5.81 2.79 -11.08
C PHE A 130 -6.31 1.93 -9.90
N PRO A 131 -6.38 0.59 -10.05
CA PRO A 131 -6.54 -0.31 -8.92
C PRO A 131 -5.27 -0.34 -8.06
N ILE A 132 -5.41 -0.32 -6.73
CA ILE A 132 -4.30 -0.23 -5.79
C ILE A 132 -4.34 -1.39 -4.81
N ILE A 133 -3.30 -2.22 -4.81
CA ILE A 133 -3.05 -3.22 -3.76
C ILE A 133 -2.20 -2.54 -2.69
N PHE A 134 -2.77 -2.21 -1.53
CA PHE A 134 -2.03 -1.63 -0.41
C PHE A 134 -1.68 -2.72 0.61
N VAL A 135 -0.38 -3.02 0.72
CA VAL A 135 0.19 -4.11 1.53
C VAL A 135 0.84 -3.52 2.78
N ASP A 136 0.30 -3.79 3.97
CA ASP A 136 0.86 -3.30 5.24
C ASP A 136 1.49 -4.43 6.05
N PHE A 137 2.83 -4.46 6.08
CA PHE A 137 3.63 -5.43 6.83
C PHE A 137 3.88 -5.03 8.30
N LYS A 138 3.13 -4.05 8.84
CA LYS A 138 3.20 -3.68 10.25
C LYS A 138 2.91 -4.89 11.14
N CYS A 139 3.89 -5.29 11.93
CA CYS A 139 3.84 -6.49 12.75
C CYS A 139 3.62 -6.12 14.23
N ASP A 140 2.42 -6.41 14.71
CA ASP A 140 1.92 -6.15 16.08
C ASP A 140 2.42 -7.17 17.11
N ARG A 141 2.77 -8.38 16.64
CA ARG A 141 3.28 -9.50 17.43
C ARG A 141 4.71 -9.85 17.02
N ASP A 142 5.36 -10.68 17.83
CA ASP A 142 6.65 -11.25 17.48
C ASP A 142 6.49 -12.47 16.54
N ILE A 143 7.52 -12.72 15.72
CA ILE A 143 7.59 -13.83 14.77
C ILE A 143 8.60 -14.82 15.35
N ARG A 144 8.14 -15.78 16.16
CA ARG A 144 9.03 -16.60 16.99
C ARG A 144 9.59 -17.82 16.25
N ASP A 145 8.84 -18.32 15.28
CA ASP A 145 9.10 -19.53 14.51
C ASP A 145 8.58 -19.39 13.06
N TYR A 146 8.81 -20.41 12.24
CA TYR A 146 8.34 -20.43 10.85
C TYR A 146 6.81 -20.39 10.72
N LYS A 147 6.07 -20.96 11.68
CA LYS A 147 4.60 -21.02 11.66
C LYS A 147 3.98 -19.65 11.91
N ASP A 148 4.52 -18.89 12.86
CA ASP A 148 4.15 -17.49 13.10
C ASP A 148 4.37 -16.64 11.84
N ALA A 149 5.48 -16.87 11.12
CA ALA A 149 5.80 -16.16 9.87
C ALA A 149 4.79 -16.43 8.75
N VAL A 150 4.49 -17.70 8.49
CA VAL A 150 3.48 -18.11 7.49
C VAL A 150 2.11 -17.55 7.87
N SER A 151 1.70 -17.68 9.14
CA SER A 151 0.44 -17.14 9.66
C SER A 151 0.35 -15.61 9.53
N PHE A 152 1.45 -14.88 9.76
CA PHE A 152 1.48 -13.44 9.56
C PHE A 152 1.32 -13.05 8.09
N CYS A 153 2.05 -13.70 7.18
CA CYS A 153 1.93 -13.45 5.74
C CYS A 153 0.51 -13.76 5.23
N LYS A 154 -0.10 -14.84 5.71
CA LYS A 154 -1.49 -15.20 5.46
C LYS A 154 -2.47 -14.08 5.82
N ARG A 155 -2.31 -13.47 7.00
CA ARG A 155 -3.05 -12.26 7.42
C ARG A 155 -2.74 -11.00 6.60
N VAL A 156 -1.58 -10.92 5.95
CA VAL A 156 -1.28 -9.83 4.99
C VAL A 156 -2.07 -10.06 3.69
N VAL A 157 -2.09 -11.28 3.16
CA VAL A 157 -2.84 -11.63 1.93
C VAL A 157 -4.35 -11.43 2.14
N HIS A 158 -4.93 -11.99 3.20
CA HIS A 158 -6.33 -11.78 3.60
C HIS A 158 -6.70 -10.27 3.63
N ARG A 159 -5.89 -9.44 4.31
CA ARG A 159 -6.12 -7.98 4.36
C ARG A 159 -5.99 -7.28 3.02
N CYS A 160 -5.32 -7.87 2.03
CA CYS A 160 -5.30 -7.35 0.66
C CYS A 160 -6.57 -7.75 -0.09
N PHE A 161 -7.01 -9.01 -0.01
CA PHE A 161 -8.29 -9.45 -0.58
C PHE A 161 -9.48 -8.69 0.01
N LYS A 162 -9.52 -8.45 1.33
CA LYS A 162 -10.54 -7.63 1.99
C LYS A 162 -10.66 -6.19 1.46
N GLN A 163 -9.59 -5.60 0.92
CA GLN A 163 -9.66 -4.26 0.29
C GLN A 163 -10.37 -4.30 -1.08
N HIS A 164 -10.56 -5.51 -1.62
CA HIS A 164 -11.18 -5.80 -2.90
C HIS A 164 -12.28 -6.86 -2.76
N GLU A 165 -12.96 -6.94 -1.61
CA GLU A 165 -14.04 -7.92 -1.37
C GLU A 165 -15.18 -7.81 -2.41
N TYR A 166 -15.35 -6.62 -2.99
CA TYR A 166 -16.24 -6.37 -4.13
C TYR A 166 -15.96 -7.19 -5.39
N LEU A 167 -14.78 -7.82 -5.51
CA LEU A 167 -14.49 -8.74 -6.62
C LEU A 167 -15.40 -9.98 -6.59
N PHE A 168 -16.00 -10.31 -5.43
CA PHE A 168 -17.04 -11.32 -5.31
C PHE A 168 -18.24 -11.04 -6.23
N GLU A 169 -18.63 -9.79 -6.46
CA GLU A 169 -19.74 -9.44 -7.37
C GLU A 169 -19.29 -9.20 -8.82
N SER A 170 -18.06 -9.59 -9.17
CA SER A 170 -17.52 -9.30 -10.51
C SER A 170 -18.05 -10.25 -11.57
N GLU A 171 -18.86 -9.73 -12.49
CA GLU A 171 -19.31 -10.42 -13.72
C GLU A 171 -18.17 -10.84 -14.66
N LYS A 172 -16.99 -10.24 -14.54
CA LYS A 172 -15.81 -10.51 -15.39
C LYS A 172 -14.91 -11.63 -14.86
N LEU A 173 -15.04 -11.97 -13.58
CA LEU A 173 -14.32 -13.09 -12.99
C LEU A 173 -15.11 -14.39 -13.21
N THR A 174 -14.41 -15.50 -13.21
CA THR A 174 -15.02 -16.83 -13.18
C THR A 174 -15.65 -17.10 -11.80
N GLU A 175 -16.54 -18.09 -11.74
CA GLU A 175 -17.12 -18.56 -10.46
C GLU A 175 -16.03 -19.02 -9.48
N PHE A 176 -15.03 -19.76 -9.98
CA PHE A 176 -13.87 -20.18 -9.20
C PHE A 176 -13.08 -18.99 -8.62
N GLU A 177 -12.85 -17.95 -9.41
CA GLU A 177 -12.16 -16.73 -8.94
C GLU A 177 -12.98 -15.96 -7.88
N ARG A 178 -14.32 -15.88 -8.03
CA ARG A 178 -15.20 -15.27 -7.02
C ARG A 178 -15.17 -16.04 -5.71
N ASN A 179 -15.29 -17.37 -5.76
CA ASN A 179 -15.24 -18.22 -4.57
C ASN A 179 -13.88 -18.10 -3.86
N LEU A 180 -12.78 -18.03 -4.62
CA LEU A 180 -11.44 -17.81 -4.06
C LEU A 180 -11.31 -16.43 -3.39
N VAL A 181 -11.98 -15.38 -3.90
CA VAL A 181 -12.07 -14.09 -3.20
C VAL A 181 -12.86 -14.22 -1.90
N GLU A 182 -13.97 -14.96 -1.89
CA GLU A 182 -14.78 -15.22 -0.69
C GLU A 182 -13.96 -15.96 0.38
N GLU A 183 -13.28 -17.05 0.02
CA GLU A 183 -12.42 -17.85 0.89
C GLU A 183 -11.27 -17.02 1.51
N TRP A 184 -10.65 -16.13 0.73
CA TRP A 184 -9.64 -15.18 1.23
C TRP A 184 -10.22 -14.05 2.07
N CYS A 185 -11.51 -13.75 1.94
CA CYS A 185 -12.20 -12.70 2.67
C CYS A 185 -12.86 -13.18 3.97
N ASP A 186 -13.13 -14.48 4.11
CA ASP A 186 -13.60 -15.09 5.36
C ASP A 186 -12.43 -15.44 6.28
N GLU A 187 -12.53 -15.10 7.56
CA GLU A 187 -11.50 -15.40 8.55
C GLU A 187 -11.45 -16.90 8.90
N ASP A 188 -12.57 -17.62 8.81
CA ASP A 188 -12.67 -19.03 9.19
C ASP A 188 -12.10 -19.95 8.08
N THR A 189 -12.53 -19.82 6.82
CA THR A 189 -11.94 -20.58 5.70
C THR A 189 -10.53 -20.14 5.36
N THR A 190 -10.13 -18.90 5.69
CA THR A 190 -8.74 -18.47 5.48
C THR A 190 -7.78 -19.50 6.05
N TYR A 191 -8.05 -20.14 7.20
CA TYR A 191 -7.13 -21.08 7.85
C TYR A 191 -6.69 -22.27 6.99
N ASP A 192 -7.42 -22.66 5.94
CA ASP A 192 -7.13 -23.85 5.13
C ASP A 192 -6.04 -23.64 4.04
N PHE A 193 -5.78 -22.40 3.59
CA PHE A 193 -4.76 -22.12 2.57
C PHE A 193 -3.34 -22.64 2.92
N GLU A 194 -2.70 -23.32 1.97
CA GLU A 194 -1.33 -23.83 2.11
C GLU A 194 -0.26 -22.74 1.94
N GLU A 195 1.00 -23.08 2.22
CA GLU A 195 2.15 -22.19 2.02
C GLU A 195 2.27 -21.69 0.57
N ILE A 196 1.93 -22.54 -0.41
CA ILE A 196 1.97 -22.16 -1.83
C ILE A 196 0.95 -21.07 -2.13
N ASP A 197 -0.30 -21.23 -1.68
CA ASP A 197 -1.40 -20.29 -1.90
C ASP A 197 -1.09 -18.92 -1.30
N ILE A 198 -0.58 -18.90 -0.07
CA ILE A 198 -0.14 -17.67 0.61
C ILE A 198 0.97 -17.00 -0.22
N SER A 199 1.95 -17.77 -0.72
CA SER A 199 3.07 -17.23 -1.48
C SER A 199 2.69 -16.67 -2.86
N ILE A 200 1.53 -17.03 -3.41
CA ILE A 200 1.03 -16.54 -4.71
C ILE A 200 -0.22 -15.65 -4.61
N GLY A 201 -0.88 -15.57 -3.45
CA GLY A 201 -2.17 -14.89 -3.30
C GLY A 201 -2.18 -13.42 -3.73
N LEU A 202 -1.11 -12.67 -3.44
CA LEU A 202 -0.99 -11.27 -3.92
C LEU A 202 -0.81 -11.15 -5.44
N LYS A 203 -0.23 -12.17 -6.09
CA LYS A 203 -0.15 -12.27 -7.56
C LYS A 203 -1.52 -12.57 -8.15
N ILE A 204 -2.25 -13.55 -7.57
CA ILE A 204 -3.62 -13.90 -7.97
C ILE A 204 -4.53 -12.66 -7.86
N LEU A 205 -4.48 -11.93 -6.74
CA LEU A 205 -5.24 -10.70 -6.55
C LEU A 205 -4.93 -9.63 -7.62
N SER A 206 -3.66 -9.46 -8.00
CA SER A 206 -3.27 -8.55 -9.09
C SER A 206 -3.78 -9.02 -10.46
N GLU A 207 -3.87 -10.32 -10.68
CA GLU A 207 -4.42 -10.92 -11.90
C GLU A 207 -5.95 -10.74 -11.97
N MET A 208 -6.67 -10.99 -10.87
CA MET A 208 -8.11 -10.74 -10.76
C MET A 208 -8.46 -9.26 -10.95
N LEU A 209 -7.71 -8.34 -10.32
CA LEU A 209 -7.89 -6.90 -10.54
C LEU A 209 -7.65 -6.51 -11.99
N CYS A 210 -6.64 -7.10 -12.63
CA CYS A 210 -6.36 -6.88 -14.04
C CYS A 210 -7.51 -7.35 -14.95
N THR A 211 -8.11 -8.50 -14.67
CA THR A 211 -9.30 -9.00 -15.38
C THR A 211 -10.51 -8.08 -15.15
N HIS A 212 -10.77 -7.71 -13.90
CA HIS A 212 -11.87 -6.83 -13.51
C HIS A 212 -11.80 -5.45 -14.18
N TYR A 213 -10.60 -4.87 -14.28
CA TYR A 213 -10.37 -3.54 -14.85
C TYR A 213 -9.88 -3.57 -16.32
N ASP A 214 -10.32 -4.54 -17.13
CA ASP A 214 -10.12 -4.57 -18.59
C ASP A 214 -8.64 -4.54 -19.05
N GLY A 215 -7.79 -5.31 -18.38
CA GLY A 215 -6.34 -5.33 -18.65
C GLY A 215 -5.56 -4.22 -17.95
N MET A 216 -6.24 -3.33 -17.20
CA MET A 216 -5.57 -2.28 -16.45
C MET A 216 -4.72 -2.85 -15.32
N LYS A 217 -3.48 -2.37 -15.28
CA LYS A 217 -2.47 -2.81 -14.32
C LYS A 217 -2.69 -2.15 -12.95
N SER A 218 -2.48 -2.93 -11.88
CA SER A 218 -2.56 -2.44 -10.49
C SER A 218 -1.23 -1.90 -9.97
N PHE A 219 -1.25 -0.81 -9.20
CA PHE A 219 -0.10 -0.40 -8.39
C PHE A 219 -0.07 -1.17 -7.06
N ALA A 220 1.11 -1.70 -6.69
CA ALA A 220 1.36 -2.31 -5.38
C ALA A 220 2.08 -1.31 -4.45
N LEU A 221 1.37 -0.81 -3.44
CA LEU A 221 1.88 0.14 -2.44
C LEU A 221 2.21 -0.61 -1.15
N ILE A 222 3.49 -0.68 -0.78
CA ILE A 222 3.96 -1.52 0.33
C ILE A 222 4.46 -0.64 1.48
N ASP A 223 3.89 -0.79 2.68
CA ASP A 223 4.29 -0.07 3.90
C ASP A 223 4.80 -1.04 4.98
N ASN A 224 5.64 -0.52 5.89
CA ASN A 224 6.21 -1.24 7.04
C ASN A 224 6.92 -2.57 6.69
N TYR A 225 7.45 -2.70 5.46
CA TYR A 225 8.14 -3.90 4.94
C TYR A 225 9.26 -4.42 5.86
N ASP A 226 9.98 -3.50 6.52
CA ASP A 226 11.02 -3.78 7.49
C ASP A 226 10.48 -4.38 8.80
N SER A 227 9.26 -4.04 9.21
CA SER A 227 8.67 -4.46 10.48
C SER A 227 8.58 -5.98 10.64
N PHE A 228 8.34 -6.73 9.57
CA PHE A 228 8.29 -8.19 9.61
C PHE A 228 9.69 -8.80 9.84
N ILE A 229 10.66 -8.38 9.03
CA ILE A 229 12.05 -8.88 9.11
C ILE A 229 12.70 -8.50 10.44
N LEU A 230 12.48 -7.27 10.93
CA LEU A 230 13.02 -6.81 12.21
C LEU A 230 12.48 -7.63 13.40
N ARG A 231 11.19 -8.03 13.38
CA ARG A 231 10.61 -8.92 14.40
C ARG A 231 11.23 -10.30 14.38
N ALA A 232 11.30 -10.92 13.20
CA ALA A 232 11.90 -12.24 13.03
C ALA A 232 13.38 -12.23 13.47
N ASN A 233 14.17 -11.26 13.03
CA ASN A 233 15.59 -11.12 13.40
C ASN A 233 15.82 -10.87 14.90
N HIS A 234 14.85 -10.28 15.61
CA HIS A 234 14.95 -10.06 17.06
C HIS A 234 14.61 -11.32 17.89
N THR A 235 13.73 -12.20 17.39
CA THR A 235 13.13 -13.27 18.19
C THR A 235 13.51 -14.69 17.76
N VAL A 236 13.79 -14.91 16.47
CA VAL A 236 14.25 -16.20 15.94
C VAL A 236 15.75 -16.34 16.20
N LYS A 237 16.13 -17.28 17.07
CA LYS A 237 17.54 -17.53 17.42
C LYS A 237 18.22 -18.56 16.53
N ASP A 238 17.47 -19.51 15.98
CA ASP A 238 18.04 -20.49 15.07
C ASP A 238 18.20 -19.89 13.66
N ARG A 239 19.40 -20.03 13.11
CA ARG A 239 19.72 -19.45 11.81
C ARG A 239 19.03 -20.18 10.65
N GLN A 240 18.83 -21.50 10.74
CA GLN A 240 18.20 -22.25 9.67
C GLN A 240 16.70 -21.93 9.59
N GLU A 241 16.06 -21.74 10.74
CA GLU A 241 14.68 -21.27 10.84
C GLU A 241 14.52 -19.82 10.33
N TYR A 242 15.41 -18.91 10.73
CA TYR A 242 15.42 -17.55 10.18
C TYR A 242 15.61 -17.55 8.65
N ASP A 243 16.51 -18.37 8.13
CA ASP A 243 16.73 -18.52 6.68
C ASP A 243 15.49 -19.07 5.96
N LYS A 244 14.68 -19.95 6.59
CA LYS A 244 13.39 -20.42 6.05
C LYS A 244 12.36 -19.28 6.00
N ILE A 245 12.21 -18.54 7.11
CA ILE A 245 11.31 -17.38 7.21
C ILE A 245 11.64 -16.34 6.14
N PHE A 246 12.92 -16.02 5.99
CA PHE A 246 13.40 -15.07 4.99
C PHE A 246 13.11 -15.56 3.55
N LYS A 247 13.37 -16.84 3.24
CA LYS A 247 13.07 -17.43 1.92
C LYS A 247 11.58 -17.39 1.59
N PHE A 248 10.71 -17.72 2.55
CA PHE A 248 9.26 -17.70 2.35
C PHE A 248 8.76 -16.27 2.05
N PHE A 249 9.21 -15.28 2.83
CA PHE A 249 8.89 -13.88 2.60
C PHE A 249 9.42 -13.34 1.26
N ILE A 250 10.64 -13.71 0.88
CA ILE A 250 11.19 -13.40 -0.44
C ILE A 250 10.39 -14.08 -1.56
N SER A 251 9.83 -15.28 -1.34
CA SER A 251 8.94 -15.94 -2.31
C SER A 251 7.66 -15.13 -2.55
N LEU A 252 6.94 -14.80 -1.47
CA LEU A 252 5.75 -13.95 -1.49
C LEU A 252 5.99 -12.63 -2.24
N MET A 253 7.04 -11.91 -1.84
CA MET A 253 7.42 -10.64 -2.43
C MET A 253 7.85 -10.81 -3.90
N SER A 254 8.62 -11.85 -4.23
CA SER A 254 9.03 -12.10 -5.62
C SER A 254 7.85 -12.44 -6.51
N ASN A 255 6.83 -13.14 -6.01
CA ASN A 255 5.65 -13.47 -6.81
C ASN A 255 4.76 -12.25 -7.06
N LEU A 256 4.63 -11.33 -6.10
CA LEU A 256 4.01 -10.02 -6.33
C LEU A 256 4.84 -9.18 -7.31
N LEU A 257 6.16 -9.10 -7.14
CA LEU A 257 7.04 -8.14 -7.82
C LEU A 257 7.67 -8.63 -9.13
N LYS A 258 7.39 -9.89 -9.53
CA LYS A 258 7.66 -10.38 -10.88
C LYS A 258 6.78 -9.60 -11.84
N VAL A 259 7.41 -8.89 -12.77
CA VAL A 259 6.70 -8.24 -13.87
C VAL A 259 6.04 -9.35 -14.68
N ASN A 260 4.73 -9.48 -14.55
CA ASN A 260 3.96 -10.30 -15.47
C ASN A 260 4.20 -9.73 -16.88
N PRO A 261 4.61 -10.54 -17.87
CA PRO A 261 4.93 -10.09 -19.23
C PRO A 261 3.68 -9.77 -20.09
N HIS A 262 2.55 -9.59 -19.40
CA HIS A 262 1.26 -9.16 -19.91
C HIS A 262 0.93 -7.84 -19.20
#